data_AF-A0A5A9PPQ2-F1
#
_entry.id   AF-A0A5A9PPQ2-F1
#
_cell.length_a   1.000
_cell.length_b   1.000
_cell.length_c   1.000
_cell.angle_alpha   90.00
_cell.angle_beta   90.00
_cell.angle_gamma   90.00
#
_symmetry.space_group_name_H-M   'P 1'
#
loop_
_entity.id
_entity.type
_entity.pdbx_description
1 polymer ?
#
loop_
_entity_poly.entity_id
_entity_poly.type
_entity_poly.pdbx_seq_one_letter_code
_entity_poly.pdbx_strand_id
1 'polypeptide(L)'
;MNYARYLTAVSAARKPSPIRLLTELQQRSPASLISLAGGAPNPNTFPFQSARIKVKGGDDVVFDETVMKRALQYSGSYGIPELVSWMKNLQKSLHNPPTASYSPEKGQMELCVTTGSQEGLCKIFEMLVNPGDNVLLDAPTYSGTLAALQPLGCNIINVPSDQYGMIPKGLRGVLAQWDPVDVQKTGNTVPRLLYTIPNGGNPTGASMTLERKQEVYELARKYDMLIIEDDPYYFLQFEKPWAPTFLSMDVDGRVLRTDSFSKILSSGLRVGFVTGPKPLVDRVVLHIQASTMHTSTFTQLMISQLLHSWGQDGFLKHIDGVIEFYRCQRNAILFSADKWLKDVAEWHPPMAGMFLWIKLKDIKDTQQLIMERALEKEVLLVPGGAFNINSSDPSPYVRAAFSLSTPQQMDEITGGGGVKALAKLE
;
A
#
# COMPACT_ATOMS: atom_id res chain seq x y z
N MET A 1 19.43 12.96 -7.40
CA MET A 1 19.24 11.84 -8.36
C MET A 1 18.85 12.34 -9.74
N ASN A 2 19.07 11.56 -10.80
CA ASN A 2 18.46 11.81 -12.11
C ASN A 2 17.17 10.99 -12.23
N TYR A 3 16.00 11.61 -12.02
CA TYR A 3 14.72 10.89 -12.07
C TYR A 3 14.28 10.52 -13.49
N ALA A 4 14.71 11.26 -14.51
CA ALA A 4 14.26 11.08 -15.89
C ALA A 4 14.60 9.68 -16.43
N ARG A 5 15.71 9.09 -15.97
CA ARG A 5 16.07 7.72 -16.35
C ARG A 5 14.94 6.74 -16.05
N TYR A 6 14.23 6.90 -14.93
CA TYR A 6 13.24 5.92 -14.44
C TYR A 6 11.90 6.03 -15.14
N LEU A 7 11.66 7.11 -15.87
CA LEU A 7 10.38 7.33 -16.52
C LEU A 7 10.28 6.54 -17.82
N THR A 8 9.16 5.87 -18.03
CA THR A 8 8.78 5.38 -19.36
C THR A 8 8.63 6.56 -20.33
N ALA A 9 8.77 6.30 -21.64
CA ALA A 9 8.53 7.33 -22.65
C ALA A 9 7.09 7.88 -22.59
N VAL A 10 6.11 7.01 -22.29
CA VAL A 10 4.70 7.40 -22.11
C VAL A 10 4.55 8.32 -20.92
N SER A 11 5.15 7.97 -19.77
CA SER A 11 5.16 8.85 -18.62
C SER A 11 5.80 10.17 -19.02
N ALA A 12 7.05 10.18 -19.51
CA ALA A 12 7.84 11.32 -20.00
C ALA A 12 7.05 12.30 -20.89
N ALA A 13 6.19 11.79 -21.77
CA ALA A 13 5.38 12.58 -22.69
C ALA A 13 4.19 13.32 -22.04
N ARG A 14 3.76 12.94 -20.82
CA ARG A 14 2.64 13.63 -20.13
C ARG A 14 3.02 15.08 -19.84
N LYS A 15 2.14 16.01 -20.19
CA LYS A 15 2.27 17.46 -19.94
C LYS A 15 1.14 17.94 -19.04
N PRO A 16 1.38 18.96 -18.20
CA PRO A 16 0.32 19.64 -17.47
C PRO A 16 -0.78 20.12 -18.42
N SER A 17 -2.04 19.89 -18.06
CA SER A 17 -3.17 20.44 -18.81
C SER A 17 -3.31 21.94 -18.52
N PRO A 18 -3.23 22.83 -19.53
CA PRO A 18 -3.39 24.28 -19.32
C PRO A 18 -4.70 24.64 -18.62
N ILE A 19 -5.79 23.92 -18.92
CA ILE A 19 -7.10 24.13 -18.30
C ILE A 19 -7.07 23.78 -16.79
N ARG A 20 -6.31 22.75 -16.40
CA ARG A 20 -6.18 22.37 -14.99
C ARG A 20 -5.40 23.39 -14.18
N LEU A 21 -4.36 23.98 -14.76
CA LEU A 21 -3.62 25.08 -14.14
C LEU A 21 -4.55 26.27 -13.85
N LEU A 22 -5.49 26.57 -14.75
CA LEU A 22 -6.50 27.62 -14.52
C LEU A 22 -7.43 27.27 -13.34
N THR A 23 -7.85 26.01 -13.20
CA THR A 23 -8.67 25.58 -12.05
C THR A 23 -7.90 25.71 -10.73
N GLU A 24 -6.63 25.32 -10.69
CA GLU A 24 -5.78 25.49 -9.50
C GLU A 24 -5.56 26.97 -9.16
N LEU A 25 -5.33 27.81 -10.17
CA LEU A 25 -5.23 29.26 -10.00
C LEU A 25 -6.54 29.84 -9.46
N GLN A 26 -7.69 29.43 -10.00
CA GLN A 26 -8.99 29.88 -9.52
C GLN A 26 -9.23 29.50 -8.06
N GLN A 27 -8.83 28.29 -7.64
CA GLN A 27 -8.95 27.84 -6.24
C GLN A 27 -8.07 28.63 -5.26
N ARG A 28 -6.94 29.18 -5.72
CA ARG A 28 -6.02 30.02 -4.92
C ARG A 28 -6.30 31.51 -5.05
N SER A 29 -7.19 31.90 -5.95
CA SER A 29 -7.52 33.30 -6.20
C SER A 29 -8.52 33.81 -5.16
N PRO A 30 -8.60 35.14 -4.96
CA PRO A 30 -9.62 35.74 -4.10
C PRO A 30 -11.04 35.39 -4.57
N ALA A 31 -11.99 35.35 -3.62
CA ALA A 31 -13.40 35.11 -3.93
C ALA A 31 -14.02 36.15 -4.87
N SER A 32 -13.40 37.33 -5.00
CA SER A 32 -13.80 38.39 -5.93
C SER A 32 -13.40 38.12 -7.39
N LEU A 33 -12.61 37.07 -7.68
CA LEU A 33 -12.26 36.71 -9.04
C LEU A 33 -13.51 36.26 -9.81
N ILE A 34 -13.87 37.02 -10.84
CA ILE A 34 -14.88 36.61 -11.81
C ILE A 34 -14.19 35.76 -12.88
N SER A 35 -14.51 34.47 -12.95
CA SER A 35 -13.95 33.53 -13.93
C SER A 35 -15.03 32.98 -14.84
N LEU A 36 -14.88 33.20 -16.15
CA LEU A 36 -15.65 32.54 -17.20
C LEU A 36 -14.84 31.44 -17.92
N ALA A 37 -13.64 31.13 -17.42
CA ALA A 37 -12.71 30.20 -18.06
C ALA A 37 -12.89 28.74 -17.61
N GLY A 38 -13.64 28.52 -16.52
CA GLY A 38 -13.85 27.20 -15.93
C GLY A 38 -14.94 26.39 -16.62
N GLY A 39 -14.70 25.09 -16.80
CA GLY A 39 -15.70 24.12 -17.29
C GLY A 39 -16.48 23.41 -16.17
N ALA A 40 -16.56 24.00 -14.97
CA ALA A 40 -17.22 23.38 -13.83
C ALA A 40 -18.75 23.59 -13.91
N PRO A 41 -19.57 22.54 -13.71
CA PRO A 41 -21.03 22.68 -13.64
C PRO A 41 -21.45 23.52 -12.44
N ASN A 42 -22.61 24.21 -12.54
CA ASN A 42 -23.14 25.02 -11.45
C ASN A 42 -23.60 24.12 -10.29
N PRO A 43 -23.00 24.22 -9.09
CA PRO A 43 -23.30 23.30 -8.00
C PRO A 43 -24.73 23.45 -7.43
N ASN A 44 -25.43 24.54 -7.74
CA ASN A 44 -26.84 24.72 -7.35
C ASN A 44 -27.80 23.77 -8.08
N THR A 45 -27.38 23.14 -9.18
CA THR A 45 -28.22 22.16 -9.90
C THR A 45 -28.05 20.74 -9.36
N PHE A 46 -27.15 20.51 -8.41
CA PHE A 46 -26.96 19.20 -7.81
C PHE A 46 -28.07 18.90 -6.79
N PRO A 47 -28.56 17.65 -6.69
CA PRO A 47 -29.76 17.34 -5.91
C PRO A 47 -29.53 17.17 -4.40
N PHE A 48 -28.28 17.10 -3.94
CA PHE A 48 -27.97 16.87 -2.51
C PHE A 48 -27.63 18.18 -1.80
N GLN A 49 -28.32 18.46 -0.70
CA GLN A 49 -28.24 19.75 -0.01
C GLN A 49 -27.35 19.72 1.24
N SER A 50 -27.36 18.63 2.00
CA SER A 50 -26.59 18.51 3.25
C SER A 50 -26.33 17.05 3.61
N ALA A 51 -25.37 16.81 4.49
CA ALA A 51 -25.11 15.48 5.06
C ALA A 51 -24.69 15.59 6.53
N ARG A 52 -25.04 14.57 7.30
CA ARG A 52 -24.60 14.38 8.68
C ARG A 52 -24.18 12.92 8.84
N ILE A 53 -22.91 12.70 9.14
CA ILE A 53 -22.33 11.37 9.32
C ILE A 53 -21.95 11.22 10.79
N LYS A 54 -22.55 10.25 11.47
CA LYS A 54 -22.25 9.95 12.86
C LYS A 54 -20.89 9.26 13.00
N VAL A 55 -20.08 9.74 13.93
CA VAL A 55 -18.77 9.15 14.26
C VAL A 55 -18.87 8.44 15.61
N LYS A 56 -18.43 7.19 15.68
CA LYS A 56 -18.44 6.44 16.95
C LYS A 56 -17.49 7.11 17.94
N GLY A 57 -18.04 7.62 19.05
CA GLY A 57 -17.25 8.20 20.14
C GLY A 57 -16.61 9.56 19.82
N GLY A 58 -17.13 10.30 18.85
CA GLY A 58 -16.68 11.65 18.49
C GLY A 58 -17.81 12.50 17.92
N ASP A 59 -17.48 13.72 17.50
CA ASP A 59 -18.44 14.63 16.89
C ASP A 59 -18.87 14.15 15.50
N ASP A 60 -20.11 14.46 15.11
CA ASP A 60 -20.61 14.21 13.76
C ASP A 60 -19.78 15.00 12.73
N VAL A 61 -19.52 14.39 11.58
CA VAL A 61 -19.10 15.12 10.38
C VAL A 61 -20.34 15.74 9.74
N VAL A 62 -20.34 17.06 9.58
CA VAL A 62 -21.50 17.82 9.07
C VAL A 62 -21.13 18.60 7.82
N PHE A 63 -21.87 18.36 6.75
CA PHE A 63 -21.82 19.17 5.53
C PHE A 63 -23.08 20.01 5.47
N ASP A 64 -22.94 21.30 5.73
CA ASP A 64 -23.97 22.29 5.38
C ASP A 64 -24.08 22.48 3.86
N GLU A 65 -24.96 23.35 3.41
CA GLU A 65 -25.18 23.60 1.97
C GLU A 65 -23.91 24.07 1.25
N THR A 66 -23.08 24.87 1.91
CA THR A 66 -21.85 25.40 1.31
C THR A 66 -20.81 24.29 1.15
N VAL A 67 -20.61 23.51 2.21
CA VAL A 67 -19.68 22.37 2.20
C VAL A 67 -20.18 21.29 1.23
N MET A 68 -21.48 21.02 1.18
CA MET A 68 -22.06 20.04 0.26
C MET A 68 -21.83 20.44 -1.20
N LYS A 69 -22.05 21.72 -1.57
CA LYS A 69 -21.75 22.22 -2.92
C LYS A 69 -20.29 21.99 -3.30
N ARG A 70 -19.36 22.19 -2.37
CA ARG A 70 -17.93 21.89 -2.56
C ARG A 70 -17.69 20.38 -2.67
N ALA A 71 -18.30 19.57 -1.82
CA ALA A 71 -18.14 18.12 -1.75
C ALA A 71 -18.56 17.39 -3.04
N LEU A 72 -19.53 17.95 -3.76
CA LEU A 72 -20.04 17.42 -5.02
C LEU A 72 -19.33 17.99 -6.26
N GLN A 73 -18.42 18.96 -6.07
CA GLN A 73 -17.71 19.63 -7.16
C GLN A 73 -16.32 19.03 -7.40
N TYR A 74 -15.79 19.29 -8.60
CA TYR A 74 -14.40 19.02 -8.93
C TYR A 74 -13.41 19.67 -7.94
N SER A 75 -12.33 18.96 -7.62
CA SER A 75 -11.23 19.44 -6.79
C SER A 75 -9.86 19.19 -7.45
N GLY A 76 -8.78 19.61 -6.77
CA GLY A 76 -7.42 19.46 -7.29
C GLY A 76 -6.95 18.01 -7.34
N SER A 77 -6.15 17.65 -8.35
CA SER A 77 -5.69 16.28 -8.57
C SER A 77 -4.75 15.74 -7.50
N TYR A 78 -4.04 16.62 -6.79
CA TYR A 78 -3.26 16.24 -5.60
C TYR A 78 -4.14 15.80 -4.43
N GLY A 79 -5.43 16.16 -4.44
CA GLY A 79 -6.32 16.10 -3.29
C GLY A 79 -6.67 17.50 -2.75
N ILE A 80 -7.62 17.56 -1.83
CA ILE A 80 -8.04 18.82 -1.21
C ILE A 80 -6.91 19.37 -0.31
N PRO A 81 -6.63 20.69 -0.33
CA PRO A 81 -5.46 21.26 0.34
C PRO A 81 -5.34 20.94 1.83
N GLU A 82 -6.45 20.96 2.56
CA GLU A 82 -6.48 20.69 3.99
C GLU A 82 -6.09 19.23 4.32
N LEU A 83 -6.52 18.27 3.51
CA LEU A 83 -6.19 16.85 3.72
C LEU A 83 -4.73 16.59 3.34
N VAL A 84 -4.26 17.16 2.22
CA VAL A 84 -2.85 17.05 1.80
C VAL A 84 -1.92 17.65 2.85
N SER A 85 -2.25 18.82 3.39
CA SER A 85 -1.46 19.48 4.44
C SER A 85 -1.40 18.63 5.71
N TRP A 86 -2.55 18.15 6.19
CA TRP A 86 -2.64 17.29 7.36
C TRP A 86 -1.80 16.01 7.20
N MET A 87 -1.91 15.34 6.04
CA MET A 87 -1.14 14.11 5.78
C MET A 87 0.35 14.36 5.62
N LYS A 88 0.77 15.47 4.98
CA LYS A 88 2.18 15.85 4.94
C LYS A 88 2.76 16.07 6.33
N ASN A 89 1.99 16.67 7.24
CA ASN A 89 2.41 16.86 8.63
C ASN A 89 2.49 15.52 9.37
N LEU A 90 1.53 14.61 9.14
CA LEU A 90 1.59 13.25 9.66
C LEU A 90 2.86 12.53 9.18
N GLN A 91 3.17 12.55 7.87
CA GLN A 91 4.39 11.92 7.33
C GLN A 91 5.66 12.50 7.95
N LYS A 92 5.75 13.82 8.14
CA LYS A 92 6.88 14.47 8.82
C LYS A 92 7.00 14.03 10.28
N SER A 93 5.89 13.93 10.99
CA SER A 93 5.90 13.55 12.40
C SER A 93 6.24 12.06 12.60
N LEU A 94 5.70 11.16 11.76
CA LEU A 94 5.91 9.72 11.89
C LEU A 94 7.25 9.26 11.34
N HIS A 95 7.74 9.89 10.27
CA HIS A 95 8.89 9.38 9.52
C HIS A 95 10.07 10.35 9.46
N ASN A 96 9.86 11.64 9.74
CA ASN A 96 10.86 12.70 9.60
C ASN A 96 11.75 12.56 8.34
N PRO A 97 11.16 12.52 7.12
CA PRO A 97 11.92 12.14 5.93
C PRO A 97 13.04 13.15 5.63
N PRO A 98 14.29 12.71 5.34
CA PRO A 98 15.40 13.62 5.03
C PRO A 98 15.10 14.56 3.84
N THR A 99 14.25 14.11 2.92
CA THR A 99 13.83 14.83 1.71
C THR A 99 12.83 15.96 1.96
N ALA A 100 12.31 16.13 3.18
CA ALA A 100 11.28 17.15 3.46
C ALA A 100 11.76 18.59 3.20
N SER A 101 13.07 18.85 3.35
CA SER A 101 13.70 20.16 3.17
C SER A 101 14.45 20.32 1.84
N TYR A 102 14.45 19.29 0.98
CA TYR A 102 15.14 19.36 -0.32
C TYR A 102 14.42 20.31 -1.27
N SER A 103 15.11 20.73 -2.33
CA SER A 103 14.46 21.44 -3.43
C SER A 103 13.64 20.48 -4.31
N PRO A 104 12.57 20.96 -4.97
CA PRO A 104 11.71 20.16 -5.85
C PRO A 104 12.47 19.23 -6.81
N GLU A 105 13.43 19.78 -7.55
CA GLU A 105 14.22 19.06 -8.55
C GLU A 105 15.18 18.03 -7.95
N LYS A 106 15.56 18.19 -6.68
CA LYS A 106 16.39 17.23 -5.93
C LYS A 106 15.58 16.16 -5.21
N GLY A 107 14.25 16.13 -5.40
CA GLY A 107 13.39 15.11 -4.82
C GLY A 107 12.77 15.50 -3.49
N GLN A 108 12.38 16.76 -3.31
CA GLN A 108 11.59 17.19 -2.16
C GLN A 108 10.42 16.25 -1.90
N MET A 109 10.18 15.91 -0.62
CA MET A 109 9.03 15.11 -0.23
C MET A 109 7.73 15.78 -0.69
N GLU A 110 6.99 15.08 -1.52
CA GLU A 110 5.68 15.47 -2.04
C GLU A 110 4.65 14.38 -1.74
N LEU A 111 3.37 14.77 -1.70
CA LEU A 111 2.27 13.85 -1.40
C LEU A 111 1.09 14.09 -2.35
N CYS A 112 0.51 13.00 -2.86
CA CYS A 112 -0.72 13.02 -3.64
C CYS A 112 -1.74 12.04 -3.06
N VAL A 113 -2.98 12.50 -2.86
CA VAL A 113 -4.13 11.64 -2.54
C VAL A 113 -4.48 10.77 -3.75
N THR A 114 -4.79 9.51 -3.50
CA THR A 114 -5.20 8.56 -4.52
C THR A 114 -6.50 7.86 -4.13
N THR A 115 -7.18 7.28 -5.13
CA THR A 115 -8.43 6.54 -5.02
C THR A 115 -8.19 5.13 -4.44
N GLY A 116 -7.65 5.11 -3.22
CA GLY A 116 -7.00 3.97 -2.59
C GLY A 116 -5.52 3.85 -2.97
N SER A 117 -4.73 3.18 -2.14
CA SER A 117 -3.28 3.00 -2.37
C SER A 117 -2.96 2.25 -3.68
N GLN A 118 -3.81 1.29 -4.05
CA GLN A 118 -3.64 0.50 -5.28
C GLN A 118 -3.68 1.37 -6.56
N GLU A 119 -4.47 2.45 -6.60
CA GLU A 119 -4.43 3.37 -7.75
C GLU A 119 -3.05 4.01 -7.87
N GLY A 120 -2.50 4.50 -6.74
CA GLY A 120 -1.16 5.06 -6.69
C GLY A 120 -0.11 4.05 -7.14
N LEU A 121 -0.19 2.83 -6.62
CA LEU A 121 0.73 1.75 -6.94
C LEU A 121 0.71 1.38 -8.44
N CYS A 122 -0.48 1.21 -9.04
CA CYS A 122 -0.61 0.94 -10.48
C CYS A 122 0.01 2.07 -11.31
N LYS A 123 -0.28 3.33 -10.97
CA LYS A 123 0.26 4.50 -11.68
C LYS A 123 1.78 4.62 -11.53
N ILE A 124 2.33 4.20 -10.40
CA ILE A 124 3.78 4.11 -10.19
C ILE A 124 4.38 3.05 -11.13
N PHE A 125 3.77 1.87 -11.26
CA PHE A 125 4.28 0.85 -12.17
C PHE A 125 4.21 1.30 -13.64
N GLU A 126 3.07 1.83 -14.10
CA GLU A 126 2.92 2.36 -15.47
C GLU A 126 3.86 3.55 -15.76
N MET A 127 4.24 4.29 -14.72
CA MET A 127 5.21 5.38 -14.81
C MET A 127 6.64 4.86 -15.05
N LEU A 128 6.99 3.71 -14.47
CA LEU A 128 8.37 3.29 -14.27
C LEU A 128 8.79 2.04 -15.06
N VAL A 129 7.83 1.23 -15.50
CA VAL A 129 8.09 -0.09 -16.09
C VAL A 129 7.85 -0.05 -17.61
N ASN A 130 8.87 -0.39 -18.38
CA ASN A 130 8.74 -0.76 -19.78
C ASN A 130 8.73 -2.29 -19.93
N PRO A 131 8.16 -2.82 -21.03
CA PRO A 131 8.32 -4.23 -21.37
C PRO A 131 9.80 -4.64 -21.41
N GLY A 132 10.13 -5.75 -20.77
CA GLY A 132 11.49 -6.28 -20.64
C GLY A 132 12.29 -5.74 -19.45
N ASP A 133 11.81 -4.72 -18.72
CA ASP A 133 12.49 -4.23 -17.52
C ASP A 133 12.49 -5.29 -16.41
N ASN A 134 13.53 -5.32 -15.58
CA ASN A 134 13.64 -6.20 -14.42
C ASN A 134 13.10 -5.51 -13.15
N VAL A 135 12.15 -6.16 -12.46
CA VAL A 135 11.54 -5.69 -11.21
C VAL A 135 11.75 -6.72 -10.12
N LEU A 136 12.31 -6.30 -8.99
CA LEU A 136 12.56 -7.16 -7.83
C LEU A 136 11.40 -7.07 -6.84
N LEU A 137 11.01 -8.20 -6.24
CA LEU A 137 10.01 -8.22 -5.14
C LEU A 137 10.21 -9.37 -4.15
N ASP A 138 9.62 -9.24 -2.96
CA ASP A 138 9.53 -10.34 -1.98
C ASP A 138 8.78 -11.54 -2.56
N ALA A 139 9.23 -12.77 -2.27
CA ALA A 139 8.47 -13.98 -2.59
C ALA A 139 8.08 -14.74 -1.30
N PRO A 140 6.79 -15.07 -1.09
CA PRO A 140 5.61 -14.71 -1.89
C PRO A 140 5.17 -13.24 -1.71
N THR A 141 4.23 -12.76 -2.54
CA THR A 141 3.75 -11.36 -2.49
C THR A 141 2.25 -11.21 -2.76
N TYR A 142 1.74 -9.98 -2.67
CA TYR A 142 0.33 -9.68 -2.91
C TYR A 142 -0.07 -9.95 -4.37
N SER A 143 -1.06 -10.80 -4.56
CA SER A 143 -1.59 -11.16 -5.88
C SER A 143 -2.06 -9.98 -6.72
N GLY A 144 -2.58 -8.90 -6.09
CA GLY A 144 -2.97 -7.69 -6.81
C GLY A 144 -1.78 -6.94 -7.41
N THR A 145 -0.61 -7.00 -6.77
CA THR A 145 0.64 -6.45 -7.32
C THR A 145 1.11 -7.26 -8.52
N LEU A 146 1.06 -8.59 -8.43
CA LEU A 146 1.39 -9.48 -9.56
C LEU A 146 0.47 -9.22 -10.75
N ALA A 147 -0.84 -9.13 -10.51
CA ALA A 147 -1.83 -8.82 -11.54
C ALA A 147 -1.62 -7.44 -12.18
N ALA A 148 -1.06 -6.47 -11.45
CA ALA A 148 -0.72 -5.15 -11.99
C ALA A 148 0.58 -5.15 -12.81
N LEU A 149 1.58 -5.93 -12.41
CA LEU A 149 2.91 -5.97 -13.06
C LEU A 149 2.96 -6.88 -14.30
N GLN A 150 2.31 -8.05 -14.25
CA GLN A 150 2.30 -9.02 -15.35
C GLN A 150 1.95 -8.41 -16.72
N PRO A 151 0.84 -7.64 -16.88
CA PRO A 151 0.48 -7.07 -18.18
C PRO A 151 1.43 -5.97 -18.67
N LEU A 152 2.32 -5.45 -17.82
CA LEU A 152 3.35 -4.49 -18.23
C LEU A 152 4.55 -5.15 -18.94
N GLY A 153 4.61 -6.49 -18.94
CA GLY A 153 5.63 -7.25 -19.66
C GLY A 153 7.03 -7.16 -19.05
N CYS A 154 7.14 -6.87 -17.76
CA CYS A 154 8.41 -6.88 -17.03
C CYS A 154 8.82 -8.29 -16.60
N ASN A 155 10.12 -8.50 -16.38
CA ASN A 155 10.61 -9.71 -15.74
C ASN A 155 10.53 -9.50 -14.22
N ILE A 156 9.58 -10.18 -13.58
CA ILE A 156 9.46 -10.19 -12.14
C ILE A 156 10.47 -11.17 -11.57
N ILE A 157 11.38 -10.70 -10.74
CA ILE A 157 12.46 -11.51 -10.14
C ILE A 157 12.22 -11.61 -8.64
N ASN A 158 12.01 -12.84 -8.18
CA ASN A 158 11.81 -13.15 -6.77
C ASN A 158 13.09 -12.90 -5.96
N VAL A 159 12.92 -12.21 -4.82
CA VAL A 159 13.89 -12.13 -3.75
C VAL A 159 13.37 -12.97 -2.58
N PRO A 160 14.16 -13.92 -2.04
CA PRO A 160 13.69 -14.78 -0.97
C PRO A 160 13.38 -13.96 0.29
N SER A 161 12.32 -14.36 0.98
CA SER A 161 11.86 -13.76 2.24
C SER A 161 11.73 -14.83 3.34
N ASP A 162 11.74 -14.39 4.59
CA ASP A 162 11.44 -15.21 5.77
C ASP A 162 10.51 -14.45 6.74
N GLN A 163 10.41 -14.92 7.99
CA GLN A 163 9.61 -14.27 9.06
C GLN A 163 9.97 -12.78 9.32
N TYR A 164 11.13 -12.34 8.85
CA TYR A 164 11.62 -10.96 8.95
C TYR A 164 11.63 -10.25 7.58
N GLY A 165 10.76 -10.65 6.65
CA GLY A 165 10.62 -10.06 5.31
C GLY A 165 11.78 -10.43 4.37
N MET A 166 12.03 -9.59 3.36
CA MET A 166 13.12 -9.77 2.39
C MET A 166 14.45 -10.13 3.06
N ILE A 167 15.18 -11.09 2.51
CA ILE A 167 16.52 -11.48 2.98
C ILE A 167 17.57 -10.68 2.21
N PRO A 168 18.32 -9.73 2.83
CA PRO A 168 19.30 -8.91 2.12
C PRO A 168 20.42 -9.71 1.44
N LYS A 169 20.84 -10.84 2.04
CA LYS A 169 21.78 -11.78 1.41
C LYS A 169 21.22 -12.37 0.11
N GLY A 170 19.92 -12.68 0.08
CA GLY A 170 19.23 -13.14 -1.11
C GLY A 170 19.17 -12.06 -2.18
N LEU A 171 18.81 -10.83 -1.80
CA LEU A 171 18.84 -9.66 -2.69
C LEU A 171 20.23 -9.45 -3.31
N ARG A 172 21.28 -9.52 -2.49
CA ARG A 172 22.67 -9.43 -2.95
C ARG A 172 23.05 -10.55 -3.93
N GLY A 173 22.59 -11.78 -3.67
CA GLY A 173 22.80 -12.91 -4.57
C GLY A 173 22.13 -12.73 -5.93
N VAL A 174 20.89 -12.22 -5.95
CA VAL A 174 20.18 -11.87 -7.19
C VAL A 174 20.93 -10.77 -7.95
N LEU A 175 21.32 -9.70 -7.26
CA LEU A 175 22.01 -8.54 -7.85
C LEU A 175 23.44 -8.82 -8.32
N ALA A 176 24.08 -9.90 -7.85
CA ALA A 176 25.46 -10.26 -8.22
C ALA A 176 25.63 -10.61 -9.71
N GLN A 177 24.53 -10.74 -10.47
CA GLN A 177 24.53 -10.90 -11.91
C GLN A 177 24.92 -9.63 -12.68
N TRP A 178 24.97 -8.49 -11.99
CA TRP A 178 25.32 -7.19 -12.58
C TRP A 178 26.46 -6.52 -11.80
N ASP A 179 27.27 -5.75 -12.51
CA ASP A 179 28.16 -4.77 -11.89
C ASP A 179 27.37 -3.46 -11.67
N PRO A 180 27.45 -2.81 -10.49
CA PRO A 180 26.87 -1.48 -10.27
C PRO A 180 27.14 -0.46 -11.38
N VAL A 181 28.31 -0.50 -12.05
CA VAL A 181 28.63 0.43 -13.14
C VAL A 181 27.81 0.17 -14.41
N ASP A 182 27.21 -1.02 -14.54
CA ASP A 182 26.36 -1.39 -15.68
C ASP A 182 25.14 -0.48 -15.79
N VAL A 183 24.71 0.12 -14.67
CA VAL A 183 23.62 1.10 -14.61
C VAL A 183 23.82 2.26 -15.60
N GLN A 184 25.08 2.62 -15.90
CA GLN A 184 25.41 3.71 -16.83
C GLN A 184 25.46 3.27 -18.30
N LYS A 185 25.41 1.96 -18.57
CA LYS A 185 25.47 1.44 -19.94
C LYS A 185 24.10 1.54 -20.60
N THR A 186 24.05 2.02 -21.84
CA THR A 186 22.81 2.02 -22.63
C THR A 186 22.31 0.60 -22.86
N GLY A 187 21.02 0.35 -22.62
CA GLY A 187 20.40 -0.96 -22.83
C GLY A 187 20.76 -2.02 -21.77
N ASN A 188 21.30 -1.61 -20.61
CA ASN A 188 21.54 -2.54 -19.51
C ASN A 188 20.24 -3.15 -18.96
N THR A 189 20.38 -4.29 -18.29
CA THR A 189 19.26 -5.02 -17.66
C THR A 189 19.31 -4.95 -16.14
N VAL A 190 20.06 -4.01 -15.55
CA VAL A 190 20.13 -3.89 -14.09
C VAL A 190 18.73 -3.61 -13.56
N PRO A 191 18.23 -4.35 -12.56
CA PRO A 191 16.93 -4.08 -11.98
C PRO A 191 16.85 -2.64 -11.48
N ARG A 192 15.71 -2.00 -11.74
CA ARG A 192 15.56 -0.55 -11.52
C ARG A 192 14.61 -0.24 -10.37
N LEU A 193 13.78 -1.21 -10.03
CA LEU A 193 12.69 -1.11 -9.07
C LEU A 193 12.77 -2.31 -8.11
N LEU A 194 12.62 -2.01 -6.82
CA LEU A 194 12.38 -2.97 -5.77
C LEU A 194 11.01 -2.68 -5.17
N TYR A 195 10.07 -3.62 -5.24
CA TYR A 195 8.78 -3.54 -4.57
C TYR A 195 8.81 -4.39 -3.29
N THR A 196 8.26 -3.86 -2.19
CA THR A 196 8.15 -4.61 -0.94
C THR A 196 6.94 -4.19 -0.12
N ILE A 197 6.41 -5.12 0.67
CA ILE A 197 5.43 -4.86 1.72
C ILE A 197 6.14 -5.01 3.07
N PRO A 198 6.70 -3.94 3.65
CA PRO A 198 7.66 -4.06 4.74
C PRO A 198 7.04 -4.42 6.09
N ASN A 199 5.72 -4.23 6.26
CA ASN A 199 5.01 -4.56 7.49
C ASN A 199 3.83 -5.47 7.18
N GLY A 200 3.71 -6.57 7.91
CA GLY A 200 2.57 -7.49 7.82
C GLY A 200 2.35 -8.00 6.39
N GLY A 201 3.43 -8.35 5.69
CA GLY A 201 3.45 -8.68 4.27
C GLY A 201 2.30 -9.61 3.88
N ASN A 202 1.55 -9.29 2.82
CA ASN A 202 0.50 -10.18 2.34
C ASN A 202 1.11 -11.15 1.32
N PRO A 203 1.20 -12.46 1.58
CA PRO A 203 0.40 -13.21 2.56
C PRO A 203 1.07 -13.57 3.91
N THR A 204 2.38 -13.38 4.04
CA THR A 204 3.23 -13.98 5.08
C THR A 204 2.98 -13.48 6.52
N GLY A 205 2.46 -12.27 6.69
CA GLY A 205 2.43 -11.56 7.97
C GLY A 205 3.82 -11.08 8.45
N ALA A 206 4.86 -11.29 7.64
CA ALA A 206 6.23 -10.94 7.99
C ALA A 206 6.44 -9.41 7.99
N SER A 207 7.36 -8.93 8.83
CA SER A 207 7.74 -7.51 8.87
C SER A 207 9.26 -7.39 8.85
N MET A 208 9.77 -6.51 7.99
CA MET A 208 11.20 -6.30 7.82
C MET A 208 11.79 -5.54 9.00
N THR A 209 12.89 -6.04 9.56
CA THR A 209 13.60 -5.33 10.65
C THR A 209 14.31 -4.09 10.13
N LEU A 210 14.68 -3.19 11.04
CA LEU A 210 15.43 -1.97 10.72
C LEU A 210 16.75 -2.30 10.00
N GLU A 211 17.48 -3.28 10.51
CA GLU A 211 18.80 -3.69 10.00
C GLU A 211 18.67 -4.18 8.55
N ARG A 212 17.63 -4.96 8.26
CA ARG A 212 17.35 -5.42 6.90
C ARG A 212 16.95 -4.28 5.98
N LYS A 213 16.12 -3.33 6.44
CA LYS A 213 15.78 -2.12 5.66
C LYS A 213 17.03 -1.32 5.33
N GLN A 214 17.95 -1.15 6.28
CA GLN A 214 19.22 -0.46 6.03
C GLN A 214 20.08 -1.18 4.98
N GLU A 215 20.25 -2.50 5.08
CA GLU A 215 21.00 -3.26 4.07
C GLU A 215 20.34 -3.21 2.68
N VAL A 216 19.02 -3.32 2.61
CA VAL A 216 18.25 -3.22 1.37
C VAL A 216 18.37 -1.81 0.78
N TYR A 217 18.29 -0.77 1.62
CA TYR A 217 18.47 0.61 1.18
C TYR A 217 19.87 0.80 0.57
N GLU A 218 20.93 0.36 1.25
CA GLU A 218 22.30 0.46 0.74
C GLU A 218 22.50 -0.32 -0.57
N LEU A 219 21.86 -1.49 -0.74
CA LEU A 219 21.85 -2.20 -2.02
C LEU A 219 21.10 -1.42 -3.10
N ALA A 220 19.97 -0.81 -2.78
CA ALA A 220 19.26 0.08 -3.69
C ALA A 220 20.11 1.30 -4.08
N ARG A 221 20.90 1.87 -3.16
CA ARG A 221 21.86 2.93 -3.49
C ARG A 221 22.95 2.45 -4.44
N LYS A 222 23.57 1.32 -4.10
CA LYS A 222 24.68 0.74 -4.86
C LYS A 222 24.29 0.43 -6.31
N TYR A 223 23.12 -0.17 -6.52
CA TYR A 223 22.60 -0.54 -7.85
C TYR A 223 21.66 0.52 -8.45
N ASP A 224 21.54 1.67 -7.77
CA ASP A 224 20.71 2.81 -8.14
C ASP A 224 19.24 2.45 -8.48
N MET A 225 18.61 1.68 -7.61
CA MET A 225 17.20 1.27 -7.71
C MET A 225 16.28 2.25 -6.97
N LEU A 226 15.04 2.40 -7.45
CA LEU A 226 13.96 2.95 -6.63
C LEU A 226 13.38 1.86 -5.74
N ILE A 227 12.91 2.26 -4.56
CA ILE A 227 12.16 1.39 -3.64
C ILE A 227 10.70 1.83 -3.65
N ILE A 228 9.81 0.90 -3.97
CA ILE A 228 8.37 1.06 -3.86
C ILE A 228 7.95 0.39 -2.55
N GLU A 229 7.72 1.21 -1.54
CA GLU A 229 7.32 0.79 -0.19
C GLU A 229 5.79 0.76 -0.10
N ASP A 230 5.16 -0.40 -0.36
CA ASP A 230 3.71 -0.55 -0.21
C ASP A 230 3.36 -0.94 1.21
N ASP A 231 2.83 -0.01 2.00
CA ASP A 231 2.70 -0.19 3.45
C ASP A 231 1.25 0.01 3.96
N PRO A 232 0.27 -0.72 3.41
CA PRO A 232 -1.13 -0.59 3.82
C PRO A 232 -1.40 -1.09 5.25
N TYR A 233 -0.41 -1.75 5.87
CA TYR A 233 -0.47 -2.32 7.23
C TYR A 233 0.44 -1.60 8.23
N TYR A 234 1.03 -0.45 7.88
CA TYR A 234 1.91 0.31 8.79
C TYR A 234 1.27 0.53 10.17
N PHE A 235 0.01 0.96 10.18
CA PHE A 235 -0.78 1.23 11.39
C PHE A 235 -1.38 -0.03 12.03
N LEU A 236 -1.06 -1.23 11.53
CA LEU A 236 -1.44 -2.52 12.11
C LEU A 236 -0.22 -3.28 12.67
N GLN A 237 0.84 -2.57 13.04
CA GLN A 237 1.96 -3.14 13.80
C GLN A 237 1.55 -3.37 15.26
N PHE A 238 1.73 -4.58 15.76
CA PHE A 238 1.23 -4.97 17.08
C PHE A 238 2.08 -4.47 18.25
N GLU A 239 3.34 -4.11 18.01
CA GLU A 239 4.25 -3.64 19.05
C GLU A 239 4.70 -2.21 18.76
N LYS A 240 4.91 -1.42 19.83
CA LYS A 240 5.49 -0.08 19.78
C LYS A 240 6.89 -0.09 20.40
N PRO A 241 7.82 0.80 19.98
CA PRO A 241 7.67 1.76 18.88
C PRO A 241 7.57 1.05 17.51
N TRP A 242 6.85 1.66 16.57
CA TRP A 242 6.73 1.12 15.21
C TRP A 242 8.09 1.16 14.49
N ALA A 243 8.32 0.18 13.60
CA ALA A 243 9.57 0.07 12.87
C ALA A 243 9.78 1.28 11.94
N PRO A 244 11.00 1.87 11.89
CA PRO A 244 11.32 2.92 10.92
C PRO A 244 11.06 2.46 9.48
N THR A 245 10.65 3.39 8.62
CA THR A 245 10.29 3.15 7.22
C THR A 245 11.46 3.39 6.28
N PHE A 246 11.41 2.86 5.06
CA PHE A 246 12.37 3.25 4.02
C PHE A 246 12.32 4.76 3.78
N LEU A 247 11.13 5.37 3.83
CA LEU A 247 10.95 6.81 3.72
C LEU A 247 11.73 7.59 4.79
N SER A 248 11.79 7.10 6.04
CA SER A 248 12.51 7.75 7.14
C SER A 248 14.03 7.77 6.98
N MET A 249 14.58 6.87 6.16
CA MET A 249 16.02 6.79 5.86
C MET A 249 16.34 7.20 4.42
N ASP A 250 15.37 7.79 3.70
CA ASP A 250 15.53 8.11 2.28
C ASP A 250 16.36 9.38 2.05
N VAL A 251 17.67 9.30 2.23
CA VAL A 251 18.60 10.43 2.01
C VAL A 251 18.81 10.79 0.54
N ASP A 252 18.58 9.84 -0.37
CA ASP A 252 18.80 10.03 -1.81
C ASP A 252 17.53 10.51 -2.56
N GLY A 253 16.35 10.35 -1.95
CA GLY A 253 15.07 10.57 -2.62
C GLY A 253 14.74 9.45 -3.61
N ARG A 254 14.86 8.19 -3.21
CA ARG A 254 14.61 6.99 -4.05
C ARG A 254 13.40 6.17 -3.61
N VAL A 255 12.66 6.60 -2.58
CA VAL A 255 11.52 5.85 -2.02
C VAL A 255 10.20 6.46 -2.48
N LEU A 256 9.36 5.64 -3.13
CA LEU A 256 7.94 5.91 -3.34
C LEU A 256 7.15 5.04 -2.37
N ARG A 257 6.55 5.69 -1.37
CA ARG A 257 5.73 5.02 -0.35
C ARG A 257 4.25 5.13 -0.70
N THR A 258 3.51 4.02 -0.57
CA THR A 258 2.05 4.02 -0.63
C THR A 258 1.45 3.71 0.73
N ASP A 259 0.54 4.57 1.18
CA ASP A 259 -0.19 4.45 2.44
C ASP A 259 -1.69 4.33 2.17
N SER A 260 -2.42 3.73 3.11
CA SER A 260 -3.83 3.39 2.94
C SER A 260 -4.66 3.60 4.20
N PHE A 261 -5.80 4.27 4.07
CA PHE A 261 -6.83 4.28 5.12
C PHE A 261 -7.72 3.03 5.11
N SER A 262 -7.50 2.11 4.16
CA SER A 262 -8.40 0.99 3.90
C SER A 262 -8.55 0.00 5.05
N LYS A 263 -7.54 -0.08 5.93
CA LYS A 263 -7.47 -1.06 7.03
C LYS A 263 -7.72 -0.45 8.40
N ILE A 264 -7.78 0.88 8.48
CA ILE A 264 -7.87 1.63 9.73
C ILE A 264 -9.06 2.59 9.80
N LEU A 265 -9.59 3.05 8.66
CA LEU A 265 -10.80 3.89 8.61
C LEU A 265 -11.86 3.26 7.71
N SER A 266 -11.60 3.15 6.40
CA SER A 266 -12.56 2.56 5.46
C SER A 266 -11.92 2.18 4.13
N SER A 267 -12.10 0.92 3.73
CA SER A 267 -11.74 0.43 2.40
C SER A 267 -12.70 0.90 1.30
N GLY A 268 -13.96 1.18 1.65
CA GLY A 268 -15.03 1.54 0.71
C GLY A 268 -14.99 3.00 0.27
N LEU A 269 -14.39 3.90 1.07
CA LEU A 269 -14.24 5.32 0.71
C LEU A 269 -13.17 5.58 -0.36
N ARG A 270 -12.35 4.57 -0.66
CA ARG A 270 -11.30 4.61 -1.68
C ARG A 270 -10.36 5.80 -1.48
N VAL A 271 -9.75 5.94 -0.30
CA VAL A 271 -8.74 6.98 -0.04
C VAL A 271 -7.43 6.36 0.44
N GLY A 272 -6.38 6.64 -0.30
CA GLY A 272 -4.99 6.35 0.05
C GLY A 272 -4.11 7.52 -0.40
N PHE A 273 -2.79 7.38 -0.31
CA PHE A 273 -1.89 8.40 -0.79
C PHE A 273 -0.51 7.85 -1.15
N VAL A 274 0.18 8.57 -2.03
CA VAL A 274 1.58 8.34 -2.40
C VAL A 274 2.42 9.43 -1.75
N THR A 275 3.50 9.05 -1.09
CA THR A 275 4.55 9.96 -0.61
C THR A 275 5.86 9.64 -1.32
N GLY A 276 6.58 10.64 -1.81
CA GLY A 276 7.88 10.41 -2.42
C GLY A 276 8.49 11.65 -3.08
N PRO A 277 9.51 11.48 -3.94
CA PRO A 277 10.18 12.58 -4.61
C PRO A 277 9.23 13.32 -5.53
N LYS A 278 9.18 14.64 -5.39
CA LYS A 278 8.32 15.51 -6.20
C LYS A 278 8.35 15.21 -7.71
N PRO A 279 9.51 15.02 -8.38
CA PRO A 279 9.54 14.76 -9.81
C PRO A 279 8.83 13.46 -10.23
N LEU A 280 8.67 12.49 -9.32
CA LEU A 280 7.94 11.25 -9.56
C LEU A 280 6.46 11.38 -9.17
N VAL A 281 6.16 12.00 -8.03
CA VAL A 281 4.77 12.24 -7.59
C VAL A 281 4.02 13.11 -8.61
N ASP A 282 4.68 14.12 -9.18
CA ASP A 282 4.09 14.97 -10.23
C ASP A 282 3.67 14.14 -11.47
N ARG A 283 4.36 13.04 -11.80
CA ARG A 283 3.96 12.16 -12.92
C ARG A 283 2.71 11.35 -12.58
N VAL A 284 2.59 10.89 -11.34
CA VAL A 284 1.38 10.22 -10.85
C VAL A 284 0.19 11.18 -10.95
N VAL A 285 0.36 12.43 -10.52
CA VAL A 285 -0.69 13.48 -10.62
C VAL A 285 -1.09 13.73 -12.07
N LEU A 286 -0.12 13.86 -12.99
CA LEU A 286 -0.42 14.04 -14.42
C LEU A 286 -1.15 12.83 -15.02
N HIS A 287 -0.90 11.62 -14.52
CA HIS A 287 -1.68 10.46 -14.91
C HIS A 287 -3.11 10.54 -14.33
N ILE A 288 -3.27 10.90 -13.05
CA ILE A 288 -4.60 11.09 -12.42
C ILE A 288 -5.43 12.11 -13.20
N GLN A 289 -4.85 13.23 -13.62
CA GLN A 289 -5.52 14.29 -14.40
C GLN A 289 -6.18 13.78 -15.70
N ALA A 290 -5.62 12.72 -16.29
CA ALA A 290 -6.11 12.10 -17.52
C ALA A 290 -6.96 10.85 -17.28
N SER A 291 -7.15 10.41 -16.02
CA SER A 291 -7.97 9.25 -15.68
C SER A 291 -9.13 9.63 -14.76
N THR A 292 -8.88 9.67 -13.45
CA THR A 292 -9.87 9.83 -12.39
C THR A 292 -10.10 11.30 -12.05
N MET A 293 -9.27 12.19 -12.58
CA MET A 293 -9.18 13.63 -12.30
C MET A 293 -8.76 13.95 -10.86
N HIS A 294 -9.43 13.38 -9.87
CA HIS A 294 -9.09 13.44 -8.45
C HIS A 294 -9.89 12.38 -7.69
N THR A 295 -9.45 12.02 -6.48
CA THR A 295 -10.25 11.22 -5.55
C THR A 295 -11.51 11.98 -5.14
N SER A 296 -12.63 11.30 -4.84
CA SER A 296 -13.90 11.95 -4.50
C SER A 296 -13.75 13.07 -3.46
N THR A 297 -14.16 14.29 -3.84
CA THR A 297 -14.07 15.46 -2.96
C THR A 297 -14.88 15.24 -1.67
N PHE A 298 -16.04 14.57 -1.79
CA PHE A 298 -16.90 14.21 -0.67
C PHE A 298 -16.19 13.31 0.35
N THR A 299 -15.55 12.22 -0.11
CA THR A 299 -14.89 11.28 0.81
C THR A 299 -13.64 11.89 1.42
N GLN A 300 -12.91 12.71 0.66
CA GLN A 300 -11.77 13.48 1.17
C GLN A 300 -12.20 14.48 2.25
N LEU A 301 -13.29 15.24 2.06
CA LEU A 301 -13.79 16.18 3.07
C LEU A 301 -14.24 15.45 4.34
N MET A 302 -14.87 14.28 4.20
CA MET A 302 -15.31 13.50 5.35
C MET A 302 -14.13 13.02 6.19
N ILE A 303 -13.10 12.48 5.55
CA ILE A 303 -11.86 12.07 6.23
C ILE A 303 -11.13 13.30 6.78
N SER A 304 -11.05 14.39 6.02
CA SER A 304 -10.36 15.61 6.46
C SER A 304 -11.00 16.19 7.72
N GLN A 305 -12.32 16.39 7.75
CA GLN A 305 -13.00 16.92 8.94
C GLN A 305 -12.79 16.01 10.16
N LEU A 306 -12.88 14.69 9.96
CA LEU A 306 -12.61 13.71 11.02
C LEU A 306 -11.18 13.85 11.58
N LEU A 307 -10.17 13.84 10.70
CA LEU A 307 -8.76 13.91 11.09
C LEU A 307 -8.39 15.25 11.75
N HIS A 308 -9.00 16.35 11.31
CA HIS A 308 -8.80 17.66 11.94
C HIS A 308 -9.50 17.76 13.31
N SER A 309 -10.70 17.20 13.45
CA SER A 309 -11.41 17.11 14.73
C SER A 309 -10.65 16.27 15.76
N TRP A 310 -10.12 15.12 15.33
CA TRP A 310 -9.30 14.27 16.19
C TRP A 310 -7.93 14.87 16.50
N GLY A 311 -7.38 15.67 15.59
CA GLY A 311 -5.96 15.99 15.59
C GLY A 311 -5.10 14.73 15.43
N GLN A 312 -3.78 14.90 15.53
CA GLN A 312 -2.86 13.77 15.41
C GLN A 312 -3.00 12.80 16.61
N ASP A 313 -3.18 13.31 17.82
CA ASP A 313 -3.31 12.49 19.03
C ASP A 313 -4.58 11.64 19.02
N GLY A 314 -5.73 12.21 18.61
CA GLY A 314 -6.97 11.47 18.46
C GLY A 314 -6.89 10.42 17.37
N PHE A 315 -6.21 10.72 16.25
CA PHE A 315 -5.93 9.75 15.21
C PHE A 315 -5.10 8.58 15.75
N LEU A 316 -3.98 8.85 16.43
CA LEU A 316 -3.13 7.79 17.02
C LEU A 316 -3.87 6.97 18.09
N LYS A 317 -4.74 7.61 18.88
CA LYS A 317 -5.61 6.91 19.84
C LYS A 317 -6.61 5.97 19.15
N HIS A 318 -7.19 6.39 18.03
CA HIS A 318 -8.04 5.51 17.21
C HIS A 318 -7.22 4.32 16.67
N ILE A 319 -6.01 4.58 16.15
CA ILE A 319 -5.10 3.51 15.70
C ILE A 319 -4.78 2.52 16.81
N ASP A 320 -4.55 2.98 18.04
CA ASP A 320 -4.28 2.09 19.19
C ASP A 320 -5.45 1.15 19.48
N GLY A 321 -6.69 1.64 19.36
CA GLY A 321 -7.88 0.80 19.47
C GLY A 321 -7.99 -0.24 18.36
N VAL A 322 -7.64 0.12 17.12
CA VAL A 322 -7.60 -0.81 15.98
C VAL A 322 -6.50 -1.86 16.17
N ILE A 323 -5.30 -1.45 16.60
CA ILE A 323 -4.18 -2.37 16.89
C ILE A 323 -4.59 -3.36 17.98
N GLU A 324 -5.22 -2.91 19.07
CA GLU A 324 -5.64 -3.79 20.15
C GLU A 324 -6.65 -4.84 19.68
N PHE A 325 -7.62 -4.44 18.84
CA PHE A 325 -8.54 -5.39 18.22
C PHE A 325 -7.80 -6.46 17.40
N TYR A 326 -6.93 -6.05 16.48
CA TYR A 326 -6.20 -7.02 15.65
C TYR A 326 -5.17 -7.84 16.44
N ARG A 327 -4.61 -7.30 17.53
CA ARG A 327 -3.74 -8.02 18.46
C ARG A 327 -4.50 -9.15 19.16
N CYS A 328 -5.71 -8.86 19.66
CA CYS A 328 -6.61 -9.87 20.22
C CYS A 328 -6.94 -10.96 19.20
N GLN A 329 -7.31 -10.58 17.97
CA GLN A 329 -7.63 -11.52 16.89
C GLN A 329 -6.43 -12.39 16.49
N ARG A 330 -5.24 -11.80 16.39
CA ARG A 330 -3.98 -12.53 16.16
C ARG A 330 -3.75 -13.55 17.27
N ASN A 331 -3.90 -13.15 18.52
CA ASN A 331 -3.68 -14.05 19.66
C ASN A 331 -4.67 -15.22 19.64
N ALA A 332 -5.93 -14.97 19.28
CA ALA A 332 -6.95 -16.00 19.13
C ALA A 332 -6.58 -17.03 18.04
N ILE A 333 -6.22 -16.59 16.82
CA ILE A 333 -5.85 -17.53 15.76
C ILE A 333 -4.57 -18.31 16.09
N LEU A 334 -3.59 -17.69 16.76
CA LEU A 334 -2.37 -18.38 17.18
C LEU A 334 -2.64 -19.43 18.26
N PHE A 335 -3.52 -19.14 19.21
CA PHE A 335 -3.95 -20.11 20.22
C PHE A 335 -4.62 -21.31 19.58
N SER A 336 -5.54 -21.09 18.64
CA SER A 336 -6.21 -22.16 17.90
C SER A 336 -5.24 -22.95 17.02
N ALA A 337 -4.30 -22.28 16.34
CA ALA A 337 -3.26 -22.94 15.55
C ALA A 337 -2.36 -23.82 16.44
N ASP A 338 -1.90 -23.34 17.59
CA ASP A 338 -1.08 -24.14 18.51
C ASP A 338 -1.82 -25.38 19.03
N LYS A 339 -3.09 -25.21 19.41
CA LYS A 339 -3.96 -26.29 19.88
C LYS A 339 -4.16 -27.40 18.83
N TRP A 340 -4.35 -27.03 17.57
CA TRP A 340 -4.80 -27.98 16.55
C TRP A 340 -3.75 -28.36 15.51
N LEU A 341 -2.85 -27.46 15.14
CA LEU A 341 -2.04 -27.56 13.93
C LEU A 341 -0.55 -27.85 14.19
N LYS A 342 -0.05 -27.71 15.42
CA LYS A 342 1.40 -27.79 15.72
C LYS A 342 2.09 -29.08 15.23
N ASP A 343 1.36 -30.19 15.19
CA ASP A 343 1.88 -31.47 14.76
C ASP A 343 1.88 -31.60 13.22
N VAL A 344 1.00 -30.88 12.51
CA VAL A 344 0.73 -31.04 11.08
C VAL A 344 1.09 -29.82 10.22
N ALA A 345 1.50 -28.72 10.84
CA ALA A 345 1.82 -27.48 10.15
C ALA A 345 2.89 -26.65 10.89
N GLU A 346 3.44 -25.66 10.20
CA GLU A 346 4.38 -24.68 10.70
C GLU A 346 3.90 -23.27 10.34
N TRP A 347 4.12 -22.30 11.21
CA TRP A 347 3.79 -20.90 10.96
C TRP A 347 4.68 -19.99 11.80
N HIS A 348 4.73 -18.71 11.43
CA HIS A 348 5.36 -17.68 12.23
C HIS A 348 4.30 -16.71 12.76
N PRO A 349 4.40 -16.28 14.04
CA PRO A 349 3.53 -15.24 14.57
C PRO A 349 3.66 -13.94 13.74
N PRO A 350 2.57 -13.40 13.19
CA PRO A 350 2.64 -12.16 12.43
C PRO A 350 2.89 -10.97 13.36
N MET A 351 3.82 -10.10 12.97
CA MET A 351 4.19 -8.90 13.73
C MET A 351 3.32 -7.69 13.40
N ALA A 352 2.61 -7.76 12.26
CA ALA A 352 1.65 -6.76 11.84
C ALA A 352 0.60 -7.36 10.89
N GLY A 353 -0.41 -6.56 10.55
CA GLY A 353 -1.39 -6.90 9.52
C GLY A 353 -2.52 -7.79 10.03
N MET A 354 -3.02 -8.68 9.18
CA MET A 354 -4.26 -9.43 9.45
C MET A 354 -4.28 -10.85 8.88
N PHE A 355 -3.10 -11.41 8.60
CA PHE A 355 -2.94 -12.74 8.00
C PHE A 355 -1.98 -13.62 8.80
N LEU A 356 -2.34 -14.89 8.92
CA LEU A 356 -1.46 -15.97 9.35
C LEU A 356 -1.12 -16.82 8.12
N TRP A 357 0.16 -17.11 7.95
CA TRP A 357 0.68 -17.91 6.84
C TRP A 357 1.14 -19.26 7.36
N ILE A 358 0.49 -20.31 6.89
CA ILE A 358 0.59 -21.66 7.47
C ILE A 358 1.15 -22.59 6.40
N LYS A 359 2.27 -23.25 6.69
CA LYS A 359 2.84 -24.31 5.88
C LYS A 359 2.32 -25.66 6.36
N LEU A 360 1.62 -26.41 5.53
CA LEU A 360 1.20 -27.77 5.87
C LEU A 360 2.37 -28.73 5.67
N LYS A 361 2.61 -29.62 6.64
CA LYS A 361 3.60 -30.69 6.53
C LYS A 361 3.08 -31.76 5.58
N ASP A 362 3.98 -32.39 4.85
CA ASP A 362 3.72 -33.51 3.93
C ASP A 362 2.77 -33.24 2.75
N ILE A 363 2.11 -32.08 2.70
CA ILE A 363 1.31 -31.61 1.57
C ILE A 363 2.20 -30.80 0.61
N LYS A 364 2.28 -31.21 -0.66
CA LYS A 364 3.06 -30.48 -1.68
C LYS A 364 2.33 -29.28 -2.26
N ASP A 365 1.02 -29.42 -2.44
CA ASP A 365 0.16 -28.40 -3.02
C ASP A 365 -1.18 -28.34 -2.29
N THR A 366 -1.56 -27.13 -1.89
CA THR A 366 -2.78 -26.86 -1.12
C THR A 366 -3.98 -26.51 -2.01
N GLN A 367 -3.77 -26.35 -3.33
CA GLN A 367 -4.83 -25.95 -4.26
C GLN A 367 -6.04 -26.90 -4.20
N GLN A 368 -5.83 -28.20 -4.44
CA GLN A 368 -6.92 -29.17 -4.43
C GLN A 368 -7.51 -29.35 -3.02
N LEU A 369 -6.63 -29.43 -2.01
CA LEU A 369 -7.04 -29.59 -0.61
C LEU A 369 -8.03 -28.51 -0.16
N ILE A 370 -7.78 -27.25 -0.54
CA ILE A 370 -8.62 -26.12 -0.16
C ILE A 370 -9.83 -25.95 -1.07
N MET A 371 -9.64 -26.01 -2.38
CA MET A 371 -10.72 -25.70 -3.34
C MET A 371 -11.78 -26.81 -3.43
N GLU A 372 -11.46 -28.03 -3.00
CA GLU A 372 -12.40 -29.16 -3.00
C GLU A 372 -12.73 -29.57 -1.55
N ARG A 373 -11.76 -30.18 -0.85
CA ARG A 373 -12.02 -30.84 0.45
C ARG A 373 -12.35 -29.87 1.58
N ALA A 374 -11.70 -28.71 1.65
CA ALA A 374 -12.00 -27.72 2.68
C ALA A 374 -13.38 -27.09 2.47
N LEU A 375 -13.74 -26.84 1.21
CA LEU A 375 -15.03 -26.26 0.84
C LEU A 375 -16.19 -27.21 1.16
N GLU A 376 -16.04 -28.52 0.96
CA GLU A 376 -17.01 -29.54 1.41
C GLU A 376 -17.27 -29.50 2.92
N LYS A 377 -16.30 -29.01 3.69
CA LYS A 377 -16.40 -28.82 5.15
C LYS A 377 -16.72 -27.38 5.54
N GLU A 378 -17.16 -26.56 4.59
CA GLU A 378 -17.52 -25.15 4.79
C GLU A 378 -16.35 -24.27 5.32
N VAL A 379 -15.11 -24.69 5.03
CA VAL A 379 -13.89 -23.97 5.37
C VAL A 379 -13.28 -23.35 4.12
N LEU A 380 -13.07 -22.04 4.13
CA LEU A 380 -12.42 -21.32 3.04
C LEU A 380 -11.14 -20.62 3.52
N LEU A 381 -10.04 -20.95 2.85
CA LEU A 381 -8.72 -20.32 2.99
C LEU A 381 -8.21 -19.95 1.59
N VAL A 382 -7.06 -19.29 1.50
CA VAL A 382 -6.43 -19.03 0.20
C VAL A 382 -5.25 -19.97 -0.01
N PRO A 383 -5.26 -20.82 -1.06
CA PRO A 383 -4.11 -21.64 -1.44
C PRO A 383 -2.89 -20.76 -1.74
N GLY A 384 -1.71 -21.23 -1.36
CA GLY A 384 -0.53 -20.39 -1.39
C GLY A 384 -0.01 -20.08 -2.80
N GLY A 385 -0.35 -20.92 -3.79
CA GLY A 385 0.00 -20.70 -5.20
C GLY A 385 -0.49 -19.35 -5.72
N ALA A 386 -1.62 -18.84 -5.22
CA ALA A 386 -2.18 -17.54 -5.61
C ALA A 386 -1.25 -16.33 -5.33
N PHE A 387 -0.20 -16.50 -4.53
CA PHE A 387 0.76 -15.46 -4.16
C PHE A 387 2.14 -15.64 -4.84
N ASN A 388 2.26 -16.63 -5.73
CA ASN A 388 3.43 -16.87 -6.56
C ASN A 388 3.30 -16.17 -7.92
N ILE A 389 4.42 -15.82 -8.55
CA ILE A 389 4.45 -15.25 -9.91
C ILE A 389 3.70 -16.16 -10.90
N ASN A 390 3.98 -17.46 -10.85
CA ASN A 390 3.19 -18.48 -11.54
C ASN A 390 2.26 -19.14 -10.52
N SER A 391 0.96 -18.87 -10.65
CA SER A 391 -0.03 -19.37 -9.69
C SER A 391 -0.24 -20.88 -9.74
N SER A 392 0.25 -21.54 -10.80
CA SER A 392 0.18 -22.99 -10.98
C SER A 392 1.35 -23.73 -10.31
N ASP A 393 2.35 -23.02 -9.79
CA ASP A 393 3.46 -23.66 -9.08
C ASP A 393 2.95 -24.25 -7.75
N PRO A 394 3.28 -25.52 -7.43
CA PRO A 394 2.87 -26.17 -6.20
C PRO A 394 3.25 -25.37 -4.96
N SER A 395 2.31 -25.21 -4.02
CA SER A 395 2.56 -24.51 -2.77
C SER A 395 2.00 -25.24 -1.55
N PRO A 396 2.84 -25.59 -0.56
CA PRO A 396 2.41 -26.23 0.68
C PRO A 396 1.74 -25.26 1.67
N TYR A 397 1.61 -23.98 1.30
CA TYR A 397 1.13 -22.93 2.20
C TYR A 397 -0.34 -22.57 1.99
N VAL A 398 -0.99 -22.09 3.05
CA VAL A 398 -2.31 -21.45 3.03
C VAL A 398 -2.29 -20.13 3.79
N ARG A 399 -3.06 -19.14 3.31
CA ARG A 399 -3.29 -17.88 4.04
C ARG A 399 -4.62 -17.93 4.78
N ALA A 400 -4.58 -17.72 6.09
CA ALA A 400 -5.74 -17.54 6.95
C ALA A 400 -5.85 -16.07 7.37
N ALA A 401 -7.01 -15.45 7.18
CA ALA A 401 -7.28 -14.09 7.65
C ALA A 401 -7.92 -14.12 9.04
N PHE A 402 -7.47 -13.28 9.96
CA PHE A 402 -8.06 -13.15 11.30
C PHE A 402 -8.84 -11.84 11.49
N SER A 403 -9.17 -11.14 10.40
CA SER A 403 -9.80 -9.81 10.47
C SER A 403 -11.28 -9.81 10.83
N LEU A 404 -12.02 -10.88 10.50
CA LEU A 404 -13.49 -10.92 10.59
C LEU A 404 -14.02 -12.05 11.48
N SER A 405 -13.38 -13.22 11.44
CA SER A 405 -13.84 -14.42 12.15
C SER A 405 -13.82 -14.23 13.66
N THR A 406 -14.74 -14.86 14.38
CA THR A 406 -14.69 -14.92 15.85
C THR A 406 -13.64 -15.94 16.33
N PRO A 407 -13.17 -15.85 17.59
CA PRO A 407 -12.30 -16.88 18.16
C PRO A 407 -12.88 -18.31 18.06
N GLN A 408 -14.20 -18.47 18.19
CA GLN A 408 -14.88 -19.76 18.04
C GLN A 408 -14.76 -20.28 16.61
N GLN A 409 -15.03 -19.45 15.60
CA GLN A 409 -14.87 -19.83 14.20
C GLN A 409 -13.42 -20.17 13.85
N MET A 410 -12.44 -19.47 14.44
CA MET A 410 -11.02 -19.80 14.26
C MET A 410 -10.66 -21.17 14.85
N ASP A 411 -11.19 -21.51 16.03
CA ASP A 411 -10.99 -22.84 16.65
C ASP A 411 -11.62 -23.96 15.81
N GLU A 412 -12.82 -23.74 15.27
CA GLU A 412 -13.51 -24.70 14.38
C GLU A 412 -12.74 -24.91 13.07
N ILE A 413 -12.33 -23.82 12.39
CA ILE A 413 -11.59 -23.85 11.12
C ILE A 413 -10.22 -24.50 11.26
N THR A 414 -9.55 -24.34 12.41
CA THR A 414 -8.25 -24.99 12.64
C THR A 414 -8.40 -26.43 13.14
N GLY A 415 -9.49 -26.74 13.84
CA GLY A 415 -9.72 -28.01 14.54
C GLY A 415 -10.29 -29.16 13.72
N GLY A 416 -11.07 -30.03 14.40
CA GLY A 416 -11.49 -31.34 13.91
C GLY A 416 -12.37 -31.35 12.65
N GLY A 417 -12.95 -30.21 12.28
CA GLY A 417 -13.68 -30.03 11.02
C GLY A 417 -12.87 -29.35 9.91
N GLY A 418 -11.73 -28.74 10.20
CA GLY A 418 -11.03 -27.88 9.24
C GLY A 418 -9.60 -28.32 8.94
N VAL A 419 -8.64 -27.40 9.03
CA VAL A 419 -7.26 -27.59 8.53
C VAL A 419 -6.58 -28.84 9.11
N LYS A 420 -6.75 -29.12 10.41
CA LYS A 420 -6.18 -30.33 11.03
C LYS A 420 -6.72 -31.61 10.40
N ALA A 421 -8.03 -31.66 10.15
CA ALA A 421 -8.65 -32.83 9.56
C ALA A 421 -8.20 -33.01 8.10
N LEU A 422 -8.05 -31.91 7.38
CA LEU A 422 -7.59 -31.89 5.99
C LEU A 422 -6.13 -32.35 5.86
N ALA A 423 -5.25 -31.91 6.75
CA ALA A 423 -3.85 -32.30 6.77
C ALA A 423 -3.58 -33.78 7.14
N LYS A 424 -4.62 -34.55 7.52
CA LYS A 424 -4.52 -35.98 7.84
C LYS A 424 -5.16 -36.90 6.78
N LEU A 425 -5.68 -36.34 5.69
CA LEU A 425 -6.39 -37.07 4.64
C LEU A 425 -5.50 -37.46 3.45
N GLU A 426 -4.18 -37.28 3.59
CA GLU A 426 -3.13 -37.78 2.70
C GLU A 426 -2.05 -38.44 3.57
#